data_AF-A0A5E4MYM7-F1
#
_entry.id   AF-A0A5E4MYM7-F1
#
_cell.length_a   1.000
_cell.length_b   1.000
_cell.length_c   1.000
_cell.angle_alpha   90.00
_cell.angle_beta   90.00
_cell.angle_gamma   90.00
#
_symmetry.space_group_name_H-M   'P 1'
#
loop_
_entity.id
_entity.type
_entity.pdbx_description
1 polymer ?
#
loop_
_entity_poly.entity_id
_entity_poly.type
_entity_poly.pdbx_seq_one_letter_code
_entity_poly.pdbx_strand_id
1 'polypeptide(L)'
;MFKDADVLAIQETHVPSDKTSRLRVPGFNMVDYKGHAKHGLATYVNQNTKEQRWGTTTSPDLCFVTRDNDNQPLRVSRQILPKFPKSQHKPVVIDIGVNFPRINNPEMPRWNLRKARWVDFTKYMKENINRIPPTPKTYSRFVKLIKKAAVLAILRGHRQNYIPCSNKECDSLLHEYDQSGSELTANRLMSLLDEERRNRWLAAMEEMDYTHSSRKSWSLLRKLGAVHPSKKAGCVAAIDISFLLHQTAKN
;
A
#
# COMPACT_ATOMS: atom_id res chain seq x y z
N MET A 1 28.60 -3.36 -26.30
CA MET A 1 27.53 -4.02 -25.49
C MET A 1 27.87 -3.77 -24.02
N PHE A 2 27.15 -2.84 -23.38
CA PHE A 2 27.49 -2.28 -22.06
C PHE A 2 27.16 -3.31 -20.96
N LYS A 3 28.18 -3.88 -20.31
CA LYS A 3 28.00 -4.95 -19.31
C LYS A 3 27.66 -4.45 -17.90
N ASP A 4 27.84 -3.16 -17.60
CA ASP A 4 27.74 -2.59 -16.25
C ASP A 4 27.03 -1.21 -16.27
N ALA A 5 25.84 -1.13 -16.88
CA ALA A 5 25.05 0.10 -16.97
C ALA A 5 23.90 0.08 -15.94
N ASP A 6 23.88 1.03 -15.00
CA ASP A 6 22.98 0.99 -13.83
C ASP A 6 21.75 1.91 -13.95
N VAL A 7 21.87 3.01 -14.72
CA VAL A 7 20.79 4.02 -14.82
C VAL A 7 20.53 4.38 -16.27
N LEU A 8 19.28 4.16 -16.70
CA LEU A 8 18.74 4.57 -17.99
C LEU A 8 17.93 5.86 -17.81
N ALA A 9 18.31 6.91 -18.55
CA ALA A 9 17.55 8.16 -18.60
C ALA A 9 16.99 8.34 -20.02
N ILE A 10 15.67 8.55 -20.11
CA ILE A 10 14.98 8.88 -21.35
C ILE A 10 14.51 10.33 -21.22
N GLN A 11 14.96 11.18 -22.14
CA GLN A 11 14.63 12.60 -22.13
C GLN A 11 13.96 12.99 -23.44
N GLU A 12 12.81 13.66 -23.34
CA GLU A 12 12.22 14.38 -24.49
C GLU A 12 13.07 15.63 -24.77
N THR A 13 13.45 15.81 -26.04
CA THR A 13 14.39 16.83 -26.48
C THR A 13 13.82 17.60 -27.66
N HIS A 14 13.88 18.93 -27.61
CA HIS A 14 13.47 19.79 -28.73
C HIS A 14 14.70 20.16 -29.57
N VAL A 15 15.46 19.13 -29.98
CA VAL A 15 16.73 19.29 -30.69
C VAL A 15 16.63 18.59 -32.04
N PRO A 16 16.72 19.34 -33.16
CA PRO A 16 16.75 18.73 -34.49
C PRO A 16 18.07 17.97 -34.72
N SER A 17 18.04 17.03 -35.67
CA SER A 17 19.10 16.04 -35.86
C SER A 17 20.48 16.61 -36.20
N ASP A 18 20.54 17.87 -36.65
CA ASP A 18 21.75 18.63 -36.98
C ASP A 18 22.45 19.25 -35.76
N LYS A 19 21.83 19.23 -34.56
CA LYS A 19 22.33 19.90 -33.35
C LYS A 19 22.61 18.97 -32.17
N THR A 20 23.14 17.78 -32.45
CA THR A 20 23.43 16.73 -31.44
C THR A 20 24.38 17.17 -30.33
N SER A 21 25.23 18.18 -30.57
CA SER A 21 26.12 18.75 -29.54
C SER A 21 25.36 19.31 -28.32
N ARG A 22 24.08 19.68 -28.50
CA ARG A 22 23.20 20.16 -27.42
C ARG A 22 22.62 19.05 -26.56
N LEU A 23 22.78 17.78 -26.96
CA LEU A 23 22.25 16.61 -26.27
C LEU A 23 23.21 16.05 -25.22
N ARG A 24 24.13 16.85 -24.67
CA ARG A 24 25.11 16.40 -23.67
C ARG A 24 24.56 16.53 -22.25
N VAL A 25 24.46 15.41 -21.55
CA VAL A 25 24.11 15.38 -20.12
C VAL A 25 25.36 15.01 -19.31
N PRO A 26 25.86 15.87 -18.41
CA PRO A 26 27.03 15.56 -17.59
C PRO A 26 26.83 14.26 -16.78
N GLY A 27 27.80 13.35 -16.84
CA GLY A 27 27.76 12.07 -16.14
C GLY A 27 26.98 10.95 -16.85
N PHE A 28 26.39 11.22 -18.02
CA PHE A 28 25.61 10.26 -18.78
C PHE A 28 26.15 10.14 -20.21
N ASN A 29 26.25 8.90 -20.70
CA ASN A 29 26.63 8.59 -22.07
C ASN A 29 25.36 8.41 -22.92
N MET A 30 25.24 9.19 -23.99
CA MET A 30 24.12 9.04 -24.94
C MET A 30 24.29 7.73 -25.72
N VAL A 31 23.26 6.89 -25.72
CA VAL A 31 23.25 5.58 -26.41
C VAL A 31 22.54 5.68 -27.75
N ASP A 32 21.41 6.39 -27.80
CA ASP A 32 20.62 6.56 -29.01
C ASP A 32 19.84 7.88 -28.96
N TYR A 33 19.52 8.45 -30.12
CA TYR A 33 18.72 9.66 -30.22
C TYR A 33 17.91 9.74 -31.50
N LYS A 34 16.74 10.39 -31.40
CA LYS A 34 15.89 10.78 -32.52
C LYS A 34 15.68 12.29 -32.47
N GLY A 35 16.38 13.03 -33.33
CA GLY A 35 16.28 14.48 -33.37
C GLY A 35 14.96 14.95 -33.98
N HIS A 36 14.25 15.85 -33.30
CA HIS A 36 13.06 16.53 -33.83
C HIS A 36 12.88 17.88 -33.14
N ALA A 37 12.50 18.92 -33.89
CA ALA A 37 12.37 20.27 -33.34
C ALA A 37 11.28 20.41 -32.26
N LYS A 38 10.31 19.47 -32.24
CA LYS A 38 9.18 19.49 -31.29
C LYS A 38 9.06 18.25 -30.39
N HIS A 39 9.59 17.09 -30.78
CA HIS A 39 9.31 15.81 -30.10
C HIS A 39 10.51 14.85 -30.21
N GLY A 40 11.72 15.39 -30.13
CA GLY A 40 12.91 14.55 -30.20
C GLY A 40 13.02 13.72 -28.93
N LEU A 41 13.81 12.67 -28.99
CA LEU A 41 14.03 11.76 -27.87
C LEU A 41 15.51 11.42 -27.80
N ALA A 42 16.09 11.42 -26.60
CA ALA A 42 17.45 10.94 -26.41
C ALA A 42 17.50 9.97 -25.23
N THR A 43 18.22 8.87 -25.43
CA THR A 43 18.39 7.79 -24.48
C THR A 43 19.82 7.81 -23.98
N TYR A 44 19.98 7.85 -22.65
CA TYR A 44 21.27 7.97 -21.99
C TYR A 44 21.47 6.88 -20.96
N VAL A 45 22.73 6.53 -20.73
CA VAL A 45 23.17 5.55 -19.74
C VAL A 45 24.26 6.15 -18.86
N ASN A 46 24.11 6.03 -17.54
CA ASN A 46 25.18 6.33 -16.59
C ASN A 46 25.94 5.04 -16.24
N GLN A 47 27.27 5.08 -16.35
CA GLN A 47 28.15 3.94 -16.08
C GLN A 47 28.86 4.04 -14.72
N ASN A 48 28.57 5.07 -13.91
CA ASN A 48 29.38 5.42 -12.73
C ASN A 48 28.61 5.45 -11.40
N THR A 49 27.43 4.86 -11.29
CA THR A 49 26.66 4.86 -10.04
C THR A 49 27.10 3.76 -9.08
N LYS A 50 28.20 4.00 -8.36
CA LYS A 50 28.54 3.25 -7.13
C LYS A 50 27.54 3.61 -6.01
N GLU A 51 26.32 3.09 -6.07
CA GLU A 51 25.22 3.33 -5.11
C GLU A 51 25.38 2.58 -3.78
N GLN A 52 26.54 2.70 -3.12
CA GLN A 52 26.71 2.24 -1.73
C GLN A 52 27.05 3.36 -0.74
N ARG A 53 27.39 4.58 -1.20
CA ARG A 53 27.81 5.66 -0.29
C ARG A 53 26.67 6.47 0.36
N TRP A 54 25.45 6.41 -0.17
CA TRP A 54 24.42 7.38 0.24
C TRP A 54 23.17 6.81 0.93
N GLY A 55 23.09 5.51 1.21
CA GLY A 55 21.94 4.94 1.93
C GLY A 55 20.57 5.21 1.29
N THR A 56 20.55 5.77 0.08
CA THR A 56 19.39 6.09 -0.71
C THR A 56 18.97 4.81 -1.43
N THR A 57 17.85 4.24 -1.00
CA THR A 57 17.17 3.16 -1.69
C THR A 57 16.55 3.68 -2.98
N THR A 58 17.36 3.88 -4.02
CA THR A 58 16.88 3.97 -5.39
C THR A 58 16.42 2.59 -5.82
N SER A 59 15.34 2.55 -6.60
CA SER A 59 14.74 1.32 -7.11
C SER A 59 14.93 1.33 -8.64
N PRO A 60 16.14 1.06 -9.13
CA PRO A 60 16.50 1.24 -10.54
C PRO A 60 15.81 0.23 -11.48
N ASP A 61 15.24 -0.85 -10.93
CA ASP A 61 14.59 -1.89 -11.71
C ASP A 61 13.28 -1.39 -12.31
N LEU A 62 13.33 -1.10 -13.62
CA LEU A 62 12.21 -0.63 -14.42
C LEU A 62 11.31 -1.82 -14.82
N CYS A 63 10.02 -1.71 -14.54
CA CYS A 63 9.03 -2.73 -14.90
C CYS A 63 8.06 -2.15 -15.93
N PHE A 64 7.97 -2.79 -17.10
CA PHE A 64 6.97 -2.47 -18.12
C PHE A 64 5.82 -3.46 -18.04
N VAL A 65 4.62 -2.97 -18.33
CA VAL A 65 3.38 -3.73 -18.28
C VAL A 65 2.66 -3.51 -19.59
N THR A 66 2.22 -4.61 -20.21
CA THR A 66 1.44 -4.59 -21.46
C THR A 66 0.02 -4.07 -21.19
N ARG A 67 -0.71 -3.74 -22.27
CA ARG A 67 -2.11 -3.31 -22.18
C ARG A 67 -3.04 -4.49 -22.48
N ASP A 68 -4.23 -4.45 -21.92
CA ASP A 68 -5.31 -5.36 -22.27
C ASP A 68 -5.90 -5.03 -23.66
N ASN A 69 -6.89 -5.81 -24.08
CA ASN A 69 -7.57 -5.65 -25.36
C ASN A 69 -8.31 -4.30 -25.49
N ASP A 70 -8.67 -3.68 -24.36
CA ASP A 70 -9.30 -2.36 -24.29
C ASP A 70 -8.27 -1.22 -24.19
N ASN A 71 -6.99 -1.54 -24.44
CA ASN A 71 -5.86 -0.62 -24.41
C ASN A 71 -5.64 0.02 -23.01
N GLN A 72 -6.15 -0.61 -21.95
CA GLN A 72 -5.88 -0.22 -20.57
C GLN A 72 -4.62 -0.94 -20.08
N PRO A 73 -3.79 -0.32 -19.24
CA PRO A 73 -2.65 -1.02 -18.63
C PRO A 73 -3.13 -2.27 -17.87
N LEU A 74 -2.51 -3.43 -18.14
CA LEU A 74 -2.80 -4.64 -17.37
C LEU A 74 -2.60 -4.37 -15.89
N ARG A 75 -3.53 -4.86 -15.08
CA ARG A 75 -3.48 -4.68 -13.63
C ARG A 75 -2.31 -5.46 -13.08
N VAL A 76 -1.41 -4.76 -12.39
CA VAL A 76 -0.25 -5.38 -11.75
C VAL A 76 -0.03 -4.84 -10.35
N SER A 77 0.55 -5.67 -9.49
CA SER A 77 1.13 -5.24 -8.23
C SER A 77 2.63 -5.45 -8.24
N ARG A 78 3.38 -4.49 -7.70
CA ARG A 78 4.84 -4.53 -7.66
C ARG A 78 5.32 -4.61 -6.22
N GLN A 79 6.09 -5.63 -5.89
CA GLN A 79 6.71 -5.80 -4.59
C GLN A 79 8.23 -5.88 -4.71
N ILE A 80 8.95 -5.01 -4.00
CA ILE A 80 10.40 -5.11 -3.85
C ILE A 80 10.69 -6.06 -2.68
N LEU A 81 11.39 -7.16 -2.94
CA LEU A 81 11.81 -8.10 -1.92
C LEU A 81 13.05 -7.61 -1.15
N PRO A 82 13.32 -8.14 0.05
CA PRO A 82 14.56 -7.88 0.76
C PRO A 82 15.81 -8.24 -0.05
N LYS A 83 16.97 -7.73 0.39
CA LYS A 83 18.26 -7.94 -0.29
C LYS A 83 18.54 -9.43 -0.46
N PHE A 84 18.78 -9.84 -1.70
CA PHE A 84 19.17 -11.22 -2.00
C PHE A 84 20.64 -11.46 -1.60
N PRO A 85 20.99 -12.62 -1.02
CA PRO A 85 22.35 -12.91 -0.61
C PRO A 85 23.32 -12.77 -1.80
N LYS A 86 24.43 -12.06 -1.58
CA LYS A 86 25.47 -11.82 -2.59
C LYS A 86 25.04 -11.01 -3.83
N SER A 87 23.85 -10.40 -3.82
CA SER A 87 23.42 -9.42 -4.85
C SER A 87 23.43 -8.00 -4.28
N GLN A 88 23.76 -7.02 -5.13
CA GLN A 88 23.59 -5.60 -4.82
C GLN A 88 22.15 -5.13 -5.08
N HIS A 89 21.40 -5.85 -5.93
CA HIS A 89 20.01 -5.57 -6.27
C HIS A 89 19.03 -6.26 -5.32
N LYS A 90 17.83 -5.68 -5.20
CA LYS A 90 16.68 -6.30 -4.54
C LYS A 90 15.80 -6.95 -5.61
N PRO A 91 15.42 -8.22 -5.47
CA PRO A 91 14.48 -8.82 -6.41
C PRO A 91 13.16 -8.05 -6.43
N VAL A 92 12.55 -7.92 -7.62
CA VAL A 92 11.22 -7.33 -7.79
C VAL A 92 10.28 -8.43 -8.26
N VAL A 93 9.16 -8.58 -7.56
CA VAL A 93 8.06 -9.46 -7.95
C VAL A 93 6.95 -8.59 -8.55
N ILE A 94 6.46 -9.01 -9.71
CA ILE A 94 5.32 -8.41 -10.38
C ILE A 94 4.23 -9.47 -10.42
N ASP A 95 3.14 -9.23 -9.71
CA ASP A 95 1.93 -10.06 -9.82
C ASP A 95 1.02 -9.43 -10.86
N ILE A 96 0.69 -10.19 -11.90
CA ILE A 96 -0.21 -9.77 -12.98
C ILE A 96 -1.60 -10.32 -12.69
N GLY A 97 -2.62 -9.46 -12.75
CA GLY A 97 -4.01 -9.80 -12.47
C GLY A 97 -4.62 -9.01 -11.32
N VAL A 98 -5.85 -9.38 -10.96
CA VAL A 98 -6.62 -8.68 -9.92
C VAL A 98 -6.21 -9.19 -8.54
N ASN A 99 -5.33 -8.44 -7.86
CA ASN A 99 -4.96 -8.73 -6.48
C ASN A 99 -5.65 -7.75 -5.52
N PHE A 100 -6.55 -8.26 -4.68
CA PHE A 100 -7.19 -7.46 -3.64
C PHE A 100 -6.30 -7.43 -2.39
N PRO A 101 -5.79 -6.26 -1.96
CA PRO A 101 -4.89 -6.18 -0.81
C PRO A 101 -5.64 -6.57 0.46
N ARG A 102 -5.43 -7.81 0.92
CA ARG A 102 -5.97 -8.30 2.19
C ARG A 102 -5.02 -7.90 3.31
N ILE A 103 -5.55 -7.25 4.34
CA ILE A 103 -4.77 -6.90 5.52
C ILE A 103 -4.92 -8.01 6.57
N ASN A 104 -3.82 -8.68 6.88
CA ASN A 104 -3.72 -9.64 7.96
C ASN A 104 -3.26 -8.92 9.23
N ASN A 105 -4.18 -8.70 10.16
CA ASN A 105 -3.86 -8.08 11.45
C ASN A 105 -3.66 -9.17 12.51
N PRO A 106 -2.71 -8.97 13.45
CA PRO A 106 -2.49 -9.91 14.55
C PRO A 106 -3.74 -10.02 15.43
N GLU A 107 -3.92 -11.18 16.06
CA GLU A 107 -4.99 -11.38 17.04
C GLU A 107 -4.82 -10.43 18.22
N MET A 108 -5.68 -9.43 18.30
CA MET A 108 -5.68 -8.47 19.39
C MET A 108 -7.11 -8.21 19.84
N PRO A 109 -7.43 -8.43 21.13
CA PRO A 109 -8.73 -8.05 21.67
C PRO A 109 -8.83 -6.52 21.71
N ARG A 110 -9.49 -5.95 20.70
CA ARG A 110 -9.79 -4.52 20.62
C ARG A 110 -11.28 -4.26 20.86
N TRP A 111 -11.56 -3.18 21.56
CA TRP A 111 -12.92 -2.67 21.74
C TRP A 111 -13.37 -2.00 20.44
N ASN A 112 -14.48 -2.47 19.86
CA ASN A 112 -15.06 -1.83 18.69
C ASN A 112 -16.04 -0.73 19.12
N LEU A 113 -15.50 0.44 19.47
CA LEU A 113 -16.29 1.59 19.93
C LEU A 113 -17.30 2.07 18.88
N ARG A 114 -17.04 1.85 17.58
CA ARG A 114 -17.97 2.21 16.51
C ARG A 114 -19.24 1.35 16.49
N LYS A 115 -19.15 0.13 17.02
CA LYS A 115 -20.30 -0.79 17.17
C LYS A 115 -20.79 -0.89 18.61
N ALA A 116 -20.38 0.03 19.48
CA ALA A 116 -20.79 0.03 20.88
C ALA A 116 -22.29 0.35 21.00
N ARG A 117 -23.01 -0.47 21.77
CA ARG A 117 -24.39 -0.20 22.16
C ARG A 117 -24.41 0.65 23.42
N TRP A 118 -24.18 1.96 23.25
CA TRP A 118 -24.03 2.91 24.38
C TRP A 118 -25.25 2.97 25.30
N VAL A 119 -26.45 2.68 24.77
CA VAL A 119 -27.69 2.61 25.56
C VAL A 119 -27.59 1.52 26.62
N ASP A 120 -27.16 0.31 26.24
CA ASP A 120 -27.03 -0.82 27.17
C ASP A 120 -25.91 -0.58 28.17
N PHE A 121 -24.79 -0.01 27.72
CA PHE A 121 -23.69 0.39 28.60
C PHE A 121 -24.19 1.34 29.70
N THR A 122 -24.90 2.38 29.29
CA THR A 122 -25.41 3.42 30.18
C THR A 122 -26.43 2.86 31.15
N LYS A 123 -27.35 2.00 30.66
CA LYS A 123 -28.34 1.31 31.50
C LYS A 123 -27.66 0.47 32.58
N TYR A 124 -26.71 -0.38 32.18
CA TYR A 124 -25.99 -1.25 33.11
C TYR A 124 -25.21 -0.45 34.16
N MET A 125 -24.57 0.65 33.76
CA MET A 125 -23.86 1.55 34.68
C MET A 125 -24.81 2.18 35.70
N LYS A 126 -25.94 2.74 35.25
CA LYS A 126 -26.93 3.39 36.14
C LYS A 126 -27.50 2.42 37.17
N GLU A 127 -27.80 1.19 36.78
CA GLU A 127 -28.37 0.17 37.67
C GLU A 127 -27.39 -0.30 38.76
N ASN A 128 -26.08 -0.21 38.50
CA ASN A 128 -25.07 -0.82 39.37
C ASN A 128 -24.16 0.18 40.08
N ILE A 129 -24.11 1.45 39.64
CA ILE A 129 -23.24 2.47 40.24
C ILE A 129 -23.63 2.77 41.70
N ASN A 130 -24.93 2.74 42.01
CA ASN A 130 -25.45 2.97 43.36
C ASN A 130 -25.00 1.90 44.37
N ARG A 131 -24.51 0.74 43.89
CA ARG A 131 -23.99 -0.35 44.72
C ARG A 131 -22.54 -0.11 45.17
N ILE A 132 -21.92 0.97 44.71
CA ILE A 132 -20.52 1.31 44.97
C ILE A 132 -20.48 2.63 45.74
N PRO A 133 -20.03 2.64 47.01
CA PRO A 133 -19.87 3.88 47.75
C PRO A 133 -18.81 4.76 47.09
N PRO A 134 -19.03 6.10 47.01
CA PRO A 134 -18.12 7.05 46.37
C PRO A 134 -16.91 7.35 47.26
N THR A 135 -16.12 6.32 47.55
CA THR A 135 -14.91 6.40 48.38
C THR A 135 -13.68 5.98 47.57
N PRO A 136 -12.52 6.66 47.74
CA PRO A 136 -11.30 6.33 47.01
C PRO A 136 -10.85 4.86 47.17
N LYS A 137 -11.10 4.28 48.35
CA LYS A 137 -10.82 2.86 48.67
C LYS A 137 -11.56 1.88 47.74
N THR A 138 -12.63 2.33 47.09
CA THR A 138 -13.53 1.51 46.28
C THR A 138 -13.28 1.66 44.77
N TYR A 139 -12.26 2.43 44.37
CA TYR A 139 -11.91 2.67 42.96
C TYR A 139 -11.75 1.39 42.14
N SER A 140 -11.15 0.35 42.72
CA SER A 140 -10.98 -0.95 42.06
C SER A 140 -12.31 -1.62 41.68
N ARG A 141 -13.34 -1.50 42.53
CA ARG A 141 -14.69 -2.04 42.25
C ARG A 141 -15.38 -1.23 41.16
N PHE A 142 -15.19 0.09 41.14
CA PHE A 142 -15.70 0.95 40.07
C PHE A 142 -15.09 0.62 38.71
N VAL A 143 -13.76 0.44 38.65
CA VAL A 143 -13.07 0.01 37.42
C VAL A 143 -13.59 -1.35 36.93
N LYS A 144 -13.81 -2.32 37.85
CA LYS A 144 -14.41 -3.61 37.50
C LYS A 144 -15.82 -3.47 36.94
N LEU A 145 -16.63 -2.58 37.51
CA LEU A 145 -17.98 -2.29 37.01
C LEU A 145 -17.93 -1.74 35.57
N ILE A 146 -17.08 -0.74 35.30
CA ILE A 146 -16.90 -0.18 33.95
C ILE A 146 -16.48 -1.27 32.97
N LYS A 147 -15.48 -2.09 33.35
CA LYS A 147 -15.02 -3.20 32.48
C LYS A 147 -16.15 -4.18 32.18
N LYS A 148 -16.99 -4.51 33.16
CA LYS A 148 -18.11 -5.43 32.96
C LYS A 148 -19.18 -4.82 32.05
N ALA A 149 -19.54 -3.55 32.26
CA ALA A 149 -20.45 -2.82 31.40
C ALA A 149 -19.96 -2.78 29.95
N ALA A 150 -18.65 -2.51 29.77
CA ALA A 150 -18.01 -2.49 28.46
C ALA A 150 -18.07 -3.87 27.79
N VAL A 151 -17.78 -4.98 28.52
CA VAL A 151 -17.81 -6.34 27.94
C VAL A 151 -19.21 -6.68 27.41
N LEU A 152 -20.25 -6.25 28.11
CA LEU A 152 -21.64 -6.54 27.72
C LEU A 152 -22.10 -5.68 26.54
N ALA A 153 -21.70 -4.41 26.48
CA ALA A 153 -22.24 -3.45 25.53
C ALA A 153 -21.35 -3.18 24.30
N ILE A 154 -20.06 -3.51 24.38
CA ILE A 154 -19.08 -3.22 23.33
C ILE A 154 -18.51 -4.55 22.83
N LEU A 155 -18.88 -4.89 21.59
CA LEU A 155 -18.37 -6.08 20.94
C LEU A 155 -16.83 -6.05 20.93
N ARG A 156 -16.25 -7.12 21.46
CA ARG A 156 -14.83 -7.41 21.33
C ARG A 156 -14.62 -8.17 20.04
N GLY A 157 -13.65 -7.74 19.26
CA GLY A 157 -13.33 -8.43 18.01
C GLY A 157 -12.60 -7.54 17.05
N HIS A 158 -11.73 -8.18 16.28
CA HIS A 158 -10.98 -7.55 15.21
C HIS A 158 -11.21 -8.38 13.93
N ARG A 159 -11.37 -7.72 12.78
CA ARG A 159 -11.51 -8.43 11.51
C ARG A 159 -10.17 -9.05 11.12
N GLN A 160 -10.07 -10.37 11.15
CA GLN A 160 -8.94 -11.10 10.58
C GLN A 160 -9.16 -11.14 9.06
N ASN A 161 -8.21 -10.61 8.30
CA ASN A 161 -8.20 -10.67 6.83
C ASN A 161 -9.38 -9.94 6.19
N TYR A 162 -9.29 -8.61 6.10
CA TYR A 162 -10.31 -7.80 5.43
C TYR A 162 -9.72 -6.97 4.31
N ILE A 163 -10.55 -6.67 3.30
CA ILE A 163 -10.25 -5.70 2.26
C ILE A 163 -10.63 -4.31 2.80
N PRO A 164 -9.68 -3.36 2.91
CA PRO A 164 -9.99 -2.02 3.32
C PRO A 164 -11.01 -1.35 2.42
N CYS A 165 -11.93 -0.60 3.03
CA CYS A 165 -13.00 0.09 2.30
C CYS A 165 -14.04 -0.84 1.66
N SER A 166 -14.00 -2.15 1.92
CA SER A 166 -15.08 -3.05 1.52
C SER A 166 -16.38 -2.66 2.22
N ASN A 167 -17.42 -2.46 1.41
CA ASN A 167 -18.81 -2.31 1.82
C ASN A 167 -19.60 -3.61 1.47
N LYS A 168 -20.90 -3.67 1.78
CA LYS A 168 -21.70 -4.87 1.52
C LYS A 168 -21.78 -5.23 0.04
N GLU A 169 -21.80 -4.22 -0.84
CA GLU A 169 -21.82 -4.41 -2.28
C GLU A 169 -20.49 -4.96 -2.80
N CYS A 170 -19.37 -4.50 -2.23
CA CYS A 170 -18.04 -5.06 -2.49
C CYS A 170 -17.98 -6.54 -2.10
N ASP A 171 -18.55 -6.92 -0.95
CA ASP A 171 -18.57 -8.30 -0.49
C ASP A 171 -19.41 -9.19 -1.45
N SER A 172 -20.54 -8.69 -1.97
CA SER A 172 -21.36 -9.40 -2.97
C SER A 172 -20.63 -9.58 -4.30
N LEU A 173 -19.99 -8.52 -4.80
CA LEU A 173 -19.23 -8.58 -6.06
C LEU A 173 -17.99 -9.46 -5.95
N LEU A 174 -17.35 -9.50 -4.78
CA LEU A 174 -16.23 -10.40 -4.53
C LEU A 174 -16.69 -11.86 -4.60
N HIS A 175 -17.84 -12.17 -3.99
CA HIS A 175 -18.41 -13.51 -4.06
C HIS A 175 -18.84 -13.89 -5.49
N GLU A 176 -19.42 -12.96 -6.24
CA GLU A 176 -19.75 -13.16 -7.66
C GLU A 176 -18.49 -13.38 -8.51
N TYR A 177 -17.42 -12.65 -8.25
CA TYR A 177 -16.13 -12.83 -8.91
C TYR A 177 -15.51 -14.20 -8.57
N ASP A 178 -15.51 -14.60 -7.30
CA ASP A 178 -14.99 -15.89 -6.85
C ASP A 178 -15.73 -17.07 -7.53
N GLN A 179 -16.99 -16.88 -7.92
CA GLN A 179 -17.79 -17.88 -8.63
C GLN A 179 -17.64 -17.84 -10.16
N SER A 180 -17.55 -16.65 -10.75
CA SER A 180 -17.60 -16.46 -12.20
C SER A 180 -16.23 -16.31 -12.86
N GLY A 181 -15.21 -15.86 -12.12
CA GLY A 181 -13.93 -15.43 -12.67
C GLY A 181 -14.01 -14.22 -13.61
N SER A 182 -15.17 -13.54 -13.66
CA SER A 182 -15.44 -12.48 -14.64
C SER A 182 -14.58 -11.23 -14.40
N GLU A 183 -13.81 -10.85 -15.41
CA GLU A 183 -12.99 -9.62 -15.38
C GLU A 183 -13.85 -8.35 -15.24
N LEU A 184 -15.07 -8.35 -15.80
CA LEU A 184 -16.01 -7.23 -15.66
C LEU A 184 -16.44 -7.03 -14.20
N THR A 185 -16.76 -8.13 -13.50
CA THR A 185 -17.15 -8.10 -12.09
C THR A 185 -15.97 -7.63 -11.22
N ALA A 186 -14.75 -8.10 -11.54
CA ALA A 186 -13.53 -7.65 -10.87
C ALA A 186 -13.22 -6.17 -11.12
N ASN A 187 -13.46 -5.69 -12.34
CA ASN A 187 -13.30 -4.29 -12.71
C ASN A 187 -14.28 -3.39 -11.94
N ARG A 188 -15.55 -3.81 -11.85
CA ARG A 188 -16.59 -3.11 -11.08
C ARG A 188 -16.28 -3.05 -9.58
N LEU A 189 -15.88 -4.18 -8.99
CA LEU A 189 -15.47 -4.25 -7.59
C LEU A 189 -14.32 -3.28 -7.29
N MET A 190 -13.32 -3.22 -8.16
CA MET A 190 -12.18 -2.32 -7.99
C MET A 190 -12.59 -0.84 -8.07
N SER A 191 -13.43 -0.46 -9.05
CA SER A 191 -13.93 0.91 -9.15
C SER A 191 -14.67 1.34 -7.88
N LEU A 192 -15.52 0.46 -7.32
CA LEU A 192 -16.22 0.73 -6.06
C LEU A 192 -15.26 0.85 -4.87
N LEU A 193 -14.25 -0.01 -4.77
CA LEU A 193 -13.24 0.09 -3.72
C LEU A 193 -12.43 1.38 -3.81
N ASP A 194 -12.10 1.83 -5.02
CA ASP A 194 -11.39 3.09 -5.25
C ASP A 194 -12.24 4.31 -4.91
N GLU A 195 -13.53 4.27 -5.26
CA GLU A 195 -14.51 5.29 -4.88
C GLU A 195 -14.67 5.38 -3.36
N GLU A 196 -14.82 4.25 -2.67
CA GLU A 196 -14.92 4.20 -1.21
C GLU A 196 -13.64 4.68 -0.51
N ARG A 197 -12.46 4.40 -1.08
CA ARG A 197 -11.18 4.97 -0.60
C ARG A 197 -11.17 6.48 -0.75
N ARG A 198 -11.60 7.00 -1.91
CA ARG A 198 -11.69 8.45 -2.16
C ARG A 198 -12.67 9.11 -1.19
N ASN A 199 -13.85 8.55 -0.99
CA ASN A 199 -14.86 9.09 -0.08
C ASN A 199 -14.38 9.11 1.37
N ARG A 200 -13.75 8.03 1.84
CA ARG A 200 -13.15 8.00 3.18
C ARG A 200 -12.02 9.02 3.33
N TRP A 201 -11.26 9.26 2.27
CA TRP A 201 -10.23 10.29 2.28
C TRP A 201 -10.83 11.69 2.39
N LEU A 202 -11.85 12.00 1.58
CA LEU A 202 -12.55 13.29 1.64
C LEU A 202 -13.11 13.55 3.03
N ALA A 203 -13.82 12.58 3.61
CA ALA A 203 -14.35 12.70 4.97
C ALA A 203 -13.24 12.91 6.02
N ALA A 204 -12.12 12.18 5.90
CA ALA A 204 -10.99 12.35 6.80
C ALA A 204 -10.31 13.71 6.67
N MET A 205 -10.31 14.31 5.47
CA MET A 205 -9.77 15.64 5.19
C MET A 205 -10.70 16.76 5.69
N GLU A 206 -12.01 16.58 5.57
CA GLU A 206 -13.03 17.52 6.06
C GLU A 206 -13.09 17.55 7.59
N GLU A 207 -12.98 16.39 8.25
CA GLU A 207 -12.98 16.29 9.72
C GLU A 207 -11.64 16.74 10.35
N MET A 208 -10.58 16.90 9.55
CA MET A 208 -9.25 17.20 10.07
C MET A 208 -9.05 18.68 10.42
N ASP A 209 -8.74 18.93 11.70
CA ASP A 209 -8.22 20.21 12.14
C ASP A 209 -6.69 20.28 11.91
N TYR A 210 -6.28 20.99 10.85
CA TYR A 210 -4.88 21.16 10.46
C TYR A 210 -4.03 21.96 11.45
N THR A 211 -4.66 22.72 12.36
CA THR A 211 -3.92 23.53 13.36
C THR A 211 -3.36 22.68 14.49
N HIS A 212 -4.10 21.66 14.93
CA HIS A 212 -3.71 20.80 16.06
C HIS A 212 -3.35 19.36 15.66
N SER A 213 -3.66 18.92 14.43
CA SER A 213 -3.50 17.51 14.01
C SER A 213 -2.47 17.25 12.93
N SER A 214 -1.46 18.11 12.75
CA SER A 214 -0.42 17.99 11.71
C SER A 214 0.21 16.60 11.60
N ARG A 215 0.47 15.91 12.73
CA ARG A 215 0.98 14.52 12.73
C ARG A 215 0.02 13.51 12.09
N LYS A 216 -1.29 13.69 12.29
CA LYS A 216 -2.33 12.84 11.67
C LYS A 216 -2.43 13.13 10.17
N SER A 217 -2.37 14.40 9.77
CA SER A 217 -2.35 14.81 8.35
C SER A 217 -1.15 14.20 7.61
N TRP A 218 0.05 14.33 8.20
CA TRP A 218 1.27 13.71 7.66
C TRP A 218 1.20 12.19 7.63
N SER A 219 0.56 11.56 8.62
CA SER A 219 0.34 10.11 8.60
C SER A 219 -0.66 9.69 7.52
N LEU A 220 -1.66 10.50 7.18
CA LEU A 220 -2.61 10.21 6.11
C LEU A 220 -1.92 10.32 4.75
N LEU A 221 -1.13 11.38 4.54
CA LEU A 221 -0.32 11.55 3.32
C LEU A 221 0.66 10.40 3.09
N ARG A 222 1.33 9.93 4.15
CA ARG A 222 2.22 8.75 4.05
C ARG A 222 1.51 7.45 3.67
N LYS A 223 0.20 7.35 3.89
CA LYS A 223 -0.61 6.19 3.47
C LYS A 223 -1.10 6.30 2.03
N LEU A 224 -1.11 7.51 1.45
CA LEU A 224 -1.47 7.76 0.05
C LEU A 224 -0.31 7.47 -0.90
N GLY A 225 0.91 7.83 -0.53
CA GLY A 225 2.09 7.33 -1.21
C GLY A 225 2.21 5.84 -0.90
N ALA A 226 2.33 4.98 -1.90
CA ALA A 226 2.66 3.56 -1.77
C ALA A 226 4.07 3.33 -1.18
N VAL A 227 4.52 4.19 -0.26
CA VAL A 227 5.66 3.93 0.61
C VAL A 227 5.18 2.87 1.59
N HIS A 228 5.36 1.61 1.19
CA HIS A 228 5.34 0.49 2.12
C HIS A 228 6.15 0.93 3.34
N PRO A 229 5.59 0.89 4.56
CA PRO A 229 6.41 1.03 5.74
C PRO A 229 7.50 -0.02 5.60
N SER A 230 8.76 0.41 5.59
CA SER A 230 9.90 -0.47 5.59
C SER A 230 9.84 -1.31 6.85
N LYS A 231 9.13 -2.46 6.78
CA LYS A 231 9.34 -3.52 7.73
C LYS A 231 10.82 -3.85 7.60
N LYS A 232 11.58 -3.72 8.70
CA LYS A 232 12.90 -4.31 8.78
C LYS A 232 12.70 -5.83 8.67
N ALA A 233 12.70 -6.33 7.44
CA ALA A 233 12.66 -7.75 7.15
C ALA A 233 14.11 -8.26 7.09
N GLY A 234 14.33 -9.44 7.67
CA GLY A 234 15.61 -10.14 7.61
C GLY A 234 15.98 -10.54 6.17
N CYS A 235 17.21 -11.03 6.01
CA CYS A 235 17.71 -11.56 4.75
C CYS A 235 16.83 -12.72 4.26
N VAL A 236 16.43 -12.69 3.00
CA VAL A 236 15.68 -13.76 2.34
C VAL A 236 16.67 -14.81 1.83
N ALA A 237 16.42 -16.09 2.07
CA ALA A 237 17.23 -17.17 1.54
C ALA A 237 16.72 -17.61 0.15
N ALA A 238 17.58 -18.24 -0.64
CA ALA A 238 17.21 -18.74 -1.97
C ALA A 238 16.02 -19.72 -1.93
N ILE A 239 15.86 -20.45 -0.82
CA ILE A 239 14.75 -21.39 -0.62
C ILE A 239 13.39 -20.70 -0.50
N ASP A 240 13.34 -19.48 0.04
CA ASP A 240 12.10 -18.72 0.20
C ASP A 240 11.53 -18.29 -1.17
N ILE A 241 12.42 -17.93 -2.10
CA ILE A 241 12.05 -17.58 -3.49
C ILE A 241 11.57 -18.82 -4.24
N SER A 242 12.27 -19.95 -4.09
CA SER A 242 11.87 -21.21 -4.70
C SER A 242 10.49 -21.67 -4.21
N PHE A 243 10.18 -21.49 -2.92
CA PHE A 243 8.88 -21.81 -2.35
C PHE A 243 7.75 -20.93 -2.93
N LEU A 244 8.02 -19.63 -3.11
CA LEU A 244 7.09 -18.67 -3.70
C LEU A 244 6.77 -19.03 -5.16
N LEU A 245 7.79 -19.34 -5.96
CA LEU A 245 7.63 -19.78 -7.35
C LEU A 245 6.89 -21.12 -7.46
N HIS A 246 7.08 -22.03 -6.50
CA HIS A 246 6.42 -23.32 -6.49
C HIS A 246 4.94 -23.23 -6.08
N GLN A 247 4.56 -22.26 -5.25
CA GLN A 247 3.15 -21.98 -4.94
C GLN A 247 2.42 -21.34 -6.11
N THR A 248 3.04 -20.41 -6.84
CA THR A 248 2.41 -19.77 -8.00
C THR A 248 2.26 -20.71 -9.20
N ALA A 249 3.11 -21.75 -9.31
CA ALA A 249 3.02 -22.76 -10.37
C ALA A 249 1.95 -23.85 -10.13
N LYS A 250 1.30 -23.87 -8.95
CA LYS A 250 0.28 -24.87 -8.58
C LYS A 250 -1.17 -24.38 -8.66
N ASN A 251 -1.39 -23.16 -9.15
CA ASN A 251 -2.72 -22.63 -9.46
C ASN A 251 -2.95 -22.62 -10.98
#